data_AF-A0A5J5BKE8-F1
#
_entry.id   AF-A0A5J5BKE8-F1
#
_cell.length_a   1.000
_cell.length_b   1.000
_cell.length_c   1.000
_cell.angle_alpha   90.00
_cell.angle_beta   90.00
_cell.angle_gamma   90.00
#
_symmetry.space_group_name_H-M   'P 1'
#
loop_
_entity.id
_entity.type
_entity.pdbx_description
1 polymer ?
#
loop_
_entity_poly.entity_id
_entity_poly.type
_entity_poly.pdbx_seq_one_letter_code
_entity_poly.pdbx_strand_id
1 'polypeptide(L)'
;MGMSLLVCKQTRPSLSIPTGSGRIIGVRPQKEKVVVVMGATGAGKSRLSIDLATRFRAEIVNSDKMQVYKGLDIVTNKINDEESRRVPHHLLGIIDPNSDFTATDFCDLASLSLKSIVNRGKLPIIVGGSNSYIEALIDNEDFDFRSRYDCCFLWVDVSMTVLHSFISKRVDRMVEAGMVDEVRSIFDPNADYSRGIRRAIGVPEFDRYFRAETFSDDDDQENHARLLEEAIQAIKDNTCELACRQLEKIYRLRNVKRWKVHRLDATDVFTKRGKEADEAWEKLLAVPIMIVQRFLYNVGPEVYNGTRKTSREAGMGLGKEGRQANQHVTDALTVHLLQPPATILFNRCFTVSMPVPMPMPMLVPVSMASSMTIIIRGRRGGR
;
A
#
# COMPACT_ATOMS: atom_id res chain seq x y z
N MET A 1 -64.03 32.34 -19.42
CA MET A 1 -64.32 30.94 -19.81
C MET A 1 -63.19 30.08 -19.23
N GLY A 2 -63.30 29.31 -18.16
CA GLY A 2 -64.46 28.71 -17.50
C GLY A 2 -64.56 27.23 -17.86
N MET A 3 -63.86 26.34 -17.15
CA MET A 3 -64.24 24.93 -16.96
C MET A 3 -63.79 24.40 -15.59
N SER A 4 -64.77 24.33 -14.69
CA SER A 4 -64.99 23.38 -13.58
C SER A 4 -64.94 21.91 -14.06
N LEU A 5 -64.93 20.82 -13.29
CA LEU A 5 -65.03 20.37 -11.87
C LEU A 5 -64.58 18.88 -11.93
N LEU A 6 -64.02 18.22 -10.91
CA LEU A 6 -64.80 17.56 -9.84
C LEU A 6 -63.86 16.91 -8.82
N VAL A 7 -64.22 17.10 -7.55
CA VAL A 7 -63.66 16.47 -6.35
C VAL A 7 -64.45 15.19 -6.09
N CYS A 8 -63.76 14.07 -5.83
CA CYS A 8 -64.41 12.87 -5.28
C CYS A 8 -64.07 12.75 -3.79
N LYS A 9 -65.08 12.96 -2.94
CA LYS A 9 -65.07 12.63 -1.51
C LYS A 9 -65.55 11.18 -1.34
N GLN A 10 -64.84 10.40 -0.54
CA GLN A 10 -65.42 9.23 0.14
C GLN A 10 -65.08 9.27 1.64
N THR A 11 -66.09 8.97 2.44
CA THR A 11 -66.16 9.07 3.89
C THR A 11 -66.05 7.70 4.57
N ARG A 12 -65.06 7.58 5.49
CA ARG A 12 -65.07 6.92 6.83
C ARG A 12 -65.25 5.38 6.92
N PRO A 13 -64.57 4.67 7.86
CA PRO A 13 -64.71 4.91 9.29
C PRO A 13 -63.41 5.13 10.08
N SER A 14 -63.52 6.00 11.08
CA SER A 14 -62.61 6.15 12.20
C SER A 14 -62.73 4.93 13.11
N LEU A 15 -61.69 4.09 13.15
CA LEU A 15 -61.45 3.18 14.27
C LEU A 15 -60.33 3.77 15.13
N SER A 16 -60.71 4.28 16.30
CA SER A 16 -59.81 4.60 17.40
C SER A 16 -59.56 3.35 18.23
N ILE A 17 -58.32 2.88 18.31
CA ILE A 17 -57.84 1.90 19.30
C ILE A 17 -56.47 2.41 19.83
N PRO A 18 -56.19 2.26 21.14
CA PRO A 18 -55.41 3.21 21.92
C PRO A 18 -53.90 2.99 21.93
N THR A 19 -53.20 4.06 22.32
CA THR A 19 -51.89 4.14 22.99
C THR A 19 -51.17 2.81 23.24
N GLY A 20 -50.22 2.50 22.37
CA GLY A 20 -49.04 1.72 22.71
C GLY A 20 -47.83 2.64 22.67
N SER A 21 -47.30 3.02 23.83
CA SER A 21 -46.00 3.68 23.97
C SER A 21 -44.89 2.70 23.60
N GLY A 22 -44.80 2.37 22.31
CA GLY A 22 -43.65 1.68 21.74
C GLY A 22 -42.52 2.70 21.67
N ARG A 23 -41.57 2.63 22.63
CA ARG A 23 -40.25 3.21 22.41
C ARG A 23 -39.75 2.64 21.09
N ILE A 24 -39.74 3.45 20.03
CA ILE A 24 -38.89 3.20 18.88
C ILE A 24 -37.49 3.22 19.50
N ILE A 25 -36.95 2.04 19.79
CA ILE A 25 -35.54 1.88 20.10
C ILE A 25 -34.86 2.43 18.86
N GLY A 26 -34.35 3.65 18.95
CA GLY A 26 -33.59 4.26 17.88
C GLY A 26 -32.37 3.40 17.65
N VAL A 27 -32.49 2.42 16.73
CA VAL A 27 -31.36 1.69 16.20
C VAL A 27 -30.55 2.77 15.51
N ARG A 28 -29.48 3.22 16.17
CA ARG A 28 -28.51 4.11 15.53
C ARG A 28 -28.06 3.39 14.26
N PRO A 29 -28.13 4.02 13.08
CA PRO A 29 -27.66 3.38 11.86
C PRO A 29 -26.22 2.91 12.09
N GLN A 30 -25.97 1.63 11.82
CA GLN A 30 -24.66 1.04 12.00
C GLN A 30 -23.72 1.72 11.02
N LYS A 31 -22.67 2.35 11.54
CA LYS A 31 -21.67 3.02 10.70
C LYS A 31 -20.93 2.02 9.83
N GLU A 32 -20.65 2.42 8.61
CA GLU A 32 -19.87 1.66 7.65
C GLU A 32 -18.40 1.57 8.12
N LYS A 33 -17.69 0.51 7.76
CA LYS A 33 -16.34 0.23 8.26
C LYS A 33 -15.29 0.64 7.23
N VAL A 34 -14.28 1.38 7.67
CA VAL A 34 -13.12 1.77 6.86
C VAL A 34 -11.84 1.38 7.59
N VAL A 35 -10.88 0.78 6.88
CA VAL A 35 -9.53 0.57 7.39
C VAL A 35 -8.60 1.62 6.79
N VAL A 36 -7.69 2.17 7.61
CA VAL A 36 -6.70 3.15 7.18
C VAL A 36 -5.32 2.59 7.49
N VAL A 37 -4.48 2.42 6.46
CA VAL A 37 -3.09 1.98 6.57
C VAL A 37 -2.17 3.18 6.36
N MET A 38 -1.52 3.60 7.44
CA MET A 38 -0.60 4.74 7.49
C MET A 38 0.83 4.32 7.86
N GLY A 39 1.79 5.21 7.67
CA GLY A 39 3.21 4.93 7.88
C GLY A 39 4.11 5.77 6.96
N ALA A 40 5.39 5.84 7.29
CA ALA A 40 6.38 6.54 6.47
C ALA A 40 6.56 5.89 5.08
N THR A 41 7.06 6.65 4.11
CA THR A 41 7.46 6.13 2.79
C THR A 41 8.48 5.00 2.96
N GLY A 42 8.38 3.96 2.14
CA GLY A 42 9.22 2.77 2.27
C GLY A 42 8.86 1.79 3.40
N ALA A 43 7.95 2.12 4.34
CA ALA A 43 7.63 1.26 5.49
C ALA A 43 6.82 -0.01 5.16
N GLY A 44 6.44 -0.25 3.90
CA GLY A 44 5.70 -1.47 3.51
C GLY A 44 4.16 -1.37 3.58
N LYS A 45 3.60 -0.16 3.57
CA LYS A 45 2.13 0.07 3.57
C LYS A 45 1.40 -0.68 2.44
N SER A 46 1.91 -0.59 1.21
CA SER A 46 1.30 -1.22 0.05
C SER A 46 1.26 -2.75 0.20
N ARG A 47 2.37 -3.38 0.62
CA ARG A 47 2.44 -4.82 0.91
C ARG A 47 1.36 -5.24 1.91
N LEU A 48 1.23 -4.51 3.04
CA LEU A 48 0.19 -4.79 4.04
C LEU A 48 -1.22 -4.65 3.46
N SER A 49 -1.47 -3.59 2.68
CA SER A 49 -2.80 -3.35 2.13
C SER A 49 -3.26 -4.42 1.15
N ILE A 50 -2.37 -4.96 0.31
CA ILE A 50 -2.67 -6.07 -0.60
C ILE A 50 -2.95 -7.36 0.19
N ASP A 51 -2.13 -7.63 1.20
CA ASP A 51 -2.29 -8.79 2.08
C ASP A 51 -3.60 -8.74 2.90
N LEU A 52 -4.10 -7.55 3.22
CA LEU A 52 -5.42 -7.36 3.84
C LEU A 52 -6.54 -7.45 2.80
N ALA A 53 -6.39 -6.81 1.65
CA ALA A 53 -7.43 -6.75 0.63
C ALA A 53 -7.78 -8.13 0.05
N THR A 54 -6.77 -8.97 -0.16
CA THR A 54 -6.94 -10.36 -0.59
C THR A 54 -7.69 -11.22 0.43
N ARG A 55 -7.54 -10.93 1.73
CA ARG A 55 -8.20 -11.67 2.83
C ARG A 55 -9.62 -11.18 3.13
N PHE A 56 -9.86 -9.89 3.04
CA PHE A 56 -11.13 -9.25 3.45
C PHE A 56 -12.02 -8.81 2.29
N ARG A 57 -11.74 -9.26 1.05
CA ARG A 57 -12.45 -8.84 -0.18
C ARG A 57 -12.53 -7.31 -0.29
N ALA A 58 -11.41 -6.67 -0.05
CA ALA A 58 -11.31 -5.21 0.06
C ALA A 58 -10.89 -4.57 -1.26
N GLU A 59 -11.10 -3.26 -1.37
CA GLU A 59 -10.56 -2.41 -2.43
C GLU A 59 -9.75 -1.26 -1.80
N ILE A 60 -8.72 -0.81 -2.50
CA ILE A 60 -7.77 0.18 -1.97
C ILE A 60 -8.09 1.57 -2.51
N VAL A 61 -8.09 2.57 -1.63
CA VAL A 61 -8.15 3.99 -1.98
C VAL A 61 -6.79 4.62 -1.68
N ASN A 62 -6.06 5.02 -2.72
CA ASN A 62 -4.78 5.70 -2.57
C ASN A 62 -4.98 7.08 -1.93
N SER A 63 -4.12 7.41 -0.97
CA SER A 63 -4.05 8.71 -0.29
C SER A 63 -2.64 9.29 -0.34
N ASP A 64 -1.77 8.83 -1.23
CA ASP A 64 -0.51 9.49 -1.53
C ASP A 64 -0.67 10.56 -2.60
N LYS A 65 -0.32 11.82 -2.24
CA LYS A 65 -0.43 13.02 -3.08
C LYS A 65 0.25 12.91 -4.43
N MET A 66 1.37 12.20 -4.54
CA MET A 66 2.11 12.12 -5.79
C MET A 66 1.61 10.96 -6.66
N GLN A 67 1.05 9.91 -6.05
CA GLN A 67 0.58 8.74 -6.77
C GLN A 67 -0.80 8.92 -7.42
N VAL A 68 -1.52 10.00 -7.13
CA VAL A 68 -2.79 10.32 -7.81
C VAL A 68 -2.59 10.69 -9.28
N TYR A 69 -1.43 11.19 -9.66
CA TYR A 69 -1.14 11.66 -11.01
C TYR A 69 -0.74 10.52 -11.95
N LYS A 70 -1.12 10.65 -13.22
CA LYS A 70 -0.71 9.76 -14.32
C LYS A 70 0.79 9.87 -14.59
N GLY A 71 1.42 8.75 -14.95
CA GLY A 71 2.84 8.70 -15.30
C GLY A 71 3.77 8.89 -14.10
N LEU A 72 5.08 8.86 -14.36
CA LEU A 72 6.13 8.85 -13.34
C LEU A 72 5.96 7.74 -12.30
N ASP A 73 5.66 6.52 -12.75
CA ASP A 73 5.30 5.39 -11.89
C ASP A 73 6.50 4.90 -11.05
N ILE A 74 7.72 4.96 -11.60
CA ILE A 74 8.95 4.61 -10.90
C ILE A 74 9.23 5.65 -9.82
N VAL A 75 9.37 6.93 -10.17
CA VAL A 75 9.76 8.00 -9.21
C VAL A 75 8.72 8.18 -8.10
N THR A 76 7.42 8.01 -8.41
CA THR A 76 6.34 8.09 -7.42
C THR A 76 6.09 6.77 -6.70
N ASN A 77 6.85 5.71 -7.03
CA ASN A 77 6.78 4.39 -6.42
C ASN A 77 5.35 3.82 -6.43
N LYS A 78 4.65 3.91 -7.57
CA LYS A 78 3.33 3.28 -7.71
C LYS A 78 3.49 1.77 -7.68
N ILE A 79 2.51 1.11 -7.07
CA ILE A 79 2.44 -0.36 -7.10
C ILE A 79 2.14 -0.79 -8.54
N ASN A 80 2.87 -1.79 -9.04
CA ASN A 80 2.63 -2.33 -10.38
C ASN A 80 1.52 -3.40 -10.38
N ASP A 81 1.08 -3.82 -11.56
CA ASP A 81 -0.03 -4.77 -11.71
C ASP A 81 0.24 -6.13 -11.08
N GLU A 82 1.49 -6.63 -11.15
CA GLU A 82 1.88 -7.92 -10.54
C GLU A 82 1.81 -7.85 -9.02
N GLU A 83 2.40 -6.82 -8.43
CA GLU A 83 2.40 -6.56 -6.99
C GLU A 83 0.98 -6.29 -6.46
N SER A 84 0.12 -5.66 -7.27
CA SER A 84 -1.27 -5.39 -6.92
C SER A 84 -2.11 -6.65 -6.72
N ARG A 85 -1.68 -7.80 -7.28
CA ARG A 85 -2.43 -9.08 -7.28
C ARG A 85 -3.89 -8.89 -7.74
N ARG A 86 -4.14 -7.98 -8.68
CA ARG A 86 -5.47 -7.61 -9.21
C ARG A 86 -6.44 -7.02 -8.18
N VAL A 87 -5.94 -6.53 -7.04
CA VAL A 87 -6.75 -5.77 -6.09
C VAL A 87 -7.13 -4.43 -6.74
N PRO A 88 -8.43 -4.06 -6.79
CA PRO A 88 -8.83 -2.77 -7.35
C PRO A 88 -8.26 -1.59 -6.54
N HIS A 89 -7.64 -0.65 -7.26
CA HIS A 89 -7.12 0.59 -6.70
C HIS A 89 -7.92 1.80 -7.22
N HIS A 90 -8.26 2.70 -6.31
CA HIS A 90 -8.91 3.97 -6.58
C HIS A 90 -7.92 5.11 -6.31
N LEU A 91 -8.07 6.22 -7.02
CA LEU A 91 -7.24 7.43 -6.89
C LEU A 91 -5.73 7.18 -7.11
N LEU A 92 -5.39 6.19 -7.94
CA LEU A 92 -4.02 5.86 -8.31
C LEU A 92 -3.87 6.14 -9.81
N GLY A 93 -3.05 7.12 -10.18
CA GLY A 93 -2.78 7.44 -11.59
C GLY A 93 -4.01 7.95 -12.37
N ILE A 94 -4.90 8.72 -11.74
CA ILE A 94 -6.14 9.20 -12.39
C ILE A 94 -6.11 10.68 -12.77
N ILE A 95 -5.24 11.48 -12.14
CA ILE A 95 -5.16 12.94 -12.32
C ILE A 95 -4.17 13.30 -13.41
N ASP A 96 -4.48 14.34 -14.18
CA ASP A 96 -3.58 14.88 -15.19
C ASP A 96 -2.30 15.46 -14.54
N PRO A 97 -1.10 15.17 -15.08
CA PRO A 97 0.18 15.57 -14.49
C PRO A 97 0.36 17.07 -14.26
N ASN A 98 -0.31 17.92 -15.05
CA ASN A 98 -0.18 19.38 -15.02
C ASN A 98 -1.30 20.04 -14.21
N SER A 99 -2.29 19.27 -13.76
CA SER A 99 -3.38 19.77 -12.94
C SER A 99 -2.96 19.86 -11.47
N ASP A 100 -3.57 20.77 -10.72
CA ASP A 100 -3.43 20.75 -9.26
C ASP A 100 -4.43 19.76 -8.65
N PHE A 101 -4.02 19.15 -7.54
CA PHE A 101 -4.87 18.26 -6.76
C PHE A 101 -4.82 18.65 -5.28
N THR A 102 -5.93 19.17 -4.78
CA THR A 102 -6.06 19.71 -3.42
C THR A 102 -6.54 18.66 -2.42
N ALA A 103 -6.54 19.03 -1.13
CA ALA A 103 -7.13 18.18 -0.10
C ALA A 103 -8.65 18.05 -0.26
N THR A 104 -9.32 19.11 -0.73
CA THR A 104 -10.76 19.10 -1.02
C THR A 104 -11.08 18.14 -2.15
N ASP A 105 -10.32 18.19 -3.26
CA ASP A 105 -10.50 17.24 -4.38
C ASP A 105 -10.31 15.80 -3.93
N PHE A 106 -9.31 15.55 -3.07
CA PHE A 106 -9.12 14.26 -2.44
C PHE A 106 -10.34 13.84 -1.62
N CYS A 107 -10.86 14.72 -0.76
CA CYS A 107 -12.02 14.42 0.08
C CYS A 107 -13.25 14.03 -0.75
N ASP A 108 -13.52 14.77 -1.83
CA ASP A 108 -14.66 14.52 -2.71
C ASP A 108 -14.54 13.18 -3.43
N LEU A 109 -13.40 12.95 -4.10
CA LEU A 109 -13.17 11.71 -4.85
C LEU A 109 -13.06 10.49 -3.93
N ALA A 110 -12.39 10.62 -2.78
CA ALA A 110 -12.30 9.54 -1.80
C ALA A 110 -13.68 9.19 -1.25
N SER A 111 -14.51 10.18 -0.92
CA SER A 111 -15.88 9.94 -0.43
C SER A 111 -16.73 9.19 -1.46
N LEU A 112 -16.61 9.53 -2.75
CA LEU A 112 -17.27 8.81 -3.84
C LEU A 112 -16.76 7.36 -3.95
N SER A 113 -15.44 7.15 -3.92
CA SER A 113 -14.86 5.81 -3.95
C SER A 113 -15.29 4.96 -2.76
N LEU A 114 -15.27 5.49 -1.54
CA LEU A 114 -15.69 4.79 -0.33
C LEU A 114 -17.16 4.34 -0.43
N LYS A 115 -18.06 5.25 -0.78
CA LYS A 115 -19.48 4.95 -0.98
C LYS A 115 -19.68 3.88 -2.05
N SER A 116 -18.95 3.98 -3.15
CA SER A 116 -19.00 3.01 -4.26
C SER A 116 -18.54 1.60 -3.82
N ILE A 117 -17.44 1.52 -3.06
CA ILE A 117 -16.90 0.26 -2.53
C ILE A 117 -17.88 -0.39 -1.54
N VAL A 118 -18.43 0.40 -0.61
CA VAL A 118 -19.37 -0.12 0.39
C VAL A 118 -20.69 -0.56 -0.24
N ASN A 119 -21.20 0.16 -1.24
CA ASN A 119 -22.39 -0.25 -2.01
C ASN A 119 -22.20 -1.59 -2.73
N ARG A 120 -20.96 -1.98 -3.06
CA ARG A 120 -20.62 -3.31 -3.60
C ARG A 120 -20.46 -4.39 -2.51
N GLY A 121 -20.69 -4.05 -1.25
CA GLY A 121 -20.51 -4.95 -0.10
C GLY A 121 -19.05 -5.29 0.21
N LYS A 122 -18.11 -4.41 -0.18
CA LYS A 122 -16.67 -4.61 0.02
C LYS A 122 -16.11 -3.67 1.08
N LEU A 123 -14.96 -4.03 1.64
CA LEU A 123 -14.25 -3.21 2.62
C LEU A 123 -13.39 -2.16 1.90
N PRO A 124 -13.55 -0.87 2.16
CA PRO A 124 -12.57 0.13 1.75
C PRO A 124 -11.34 0.14 2.66
N ILE A 125 -10.15 0.14 2.04
CA ILE A 125 -8.86 0.35 2.72
C ILE A 125 -8.19 1.60 2.16
N ILE A 126 -8.07 2.65 2.96
CA ILE A 126 -7.34 3.87 2.60
C ILE A 126 -5.85 3.64 2.88
N VAL A 127 -4.97 3.88 1.91
CA VAL A 127 -3.54 3.60 2.02
C VAL A 127 -2.74 4.78 1.50
N GLY A 128 -1.73 5.25 2.23
CA GLY A 128 -0.84 6.31 1.71
C GLY A 128 0.01 7.00 2.77
N GLY A 129 0.97 7.80 2.31
CA GLY A 129 1.88 8.57 3.17
C GLY A 129 1.43 10.01 3.44
N SER A 130 0.43 10.52 2.71
CA SER A 130 -0.01 11.91 2.87
C SER A 130 -1.05 12.05 3.98
N ASN A 131 -0.58 11.98 5.22
CA ASN A 131 -1.42 12.08 6.42
C ASN A 131 -2.30 13.34 6.49
N SER A 132 -1.96 14.42 5.77
CA SER A 132 -2.83 15.60 5.67
C SER A 132 -4.13 15.32 4.89
N TYR A 133 -4.10 14.45 3.87
CA TYR A 133 -5.30 14.05 3.14
C TYR A 133 -6.20 13.17 4.01
N ILE A 134 -5.59 12.23 4.75
CA ILE A 134 -6.29 11.40 5.72
C ILE A 134 -6.91 12.27 6.84
N GLU A 135 -6.16 13.24 7.38
CA GLU A 135 -6.66 14.20 8.39
C GLU A 135 -7.82 15.03 7.83
N ALA A 136 -7.69 15.59 6.61
CA ALA A 136 -8.75 16.39 5.99
C ALA A 136 -10.03 15.59 5.74
N LEU A 137 -9.93 14.34 5.31
CA LEU A 137 -11.09 13.47 5.07
C LEU A 137 -11.80 13.08 6.36
N ILE A 138 -11.06 12.77 7.43
CA ILE A 138 -11.62 12.18 8.66
C ILE A 138 -12.05 13.25 9.68
N ASP A 139 -11.27 14.33 9.78
CA ASP A 139 -11.54 15.46 10.70
C ASP A 139 -12.01 16.68 9.89
N ASN A 140 -12.97 16.48 8.98
CA ASN A 140 -13.61 17.57 8.23
C ASN A 140 -14.53 18.41 9.13
N GLU A 141 -14.72 19.69 8.77
CA GLU A 141 -15.46 20.67 9.61
C GLU A 141 -16.91 20.27 9.83
N ASP A 142 -17.54 19.63 8.85
CA ASP A 142 -18.95 19.21 8.90
C ASP A 142 -19.16 17.88 9.65
N PHE A 143 -18.09 17.20 10.06
CA PHE A 143 -18.11 15.87 10.70
C PHE A 143 -18.86 14.77 9.92
N ASP A 144 -19.21 15.01 8.64
CA ASP A 144 -20.02 14.09 7.82
C ASP A 144 -19.36 12.71 7.73
N PHE A 145 -18.03 12.68 7.58
CA PHE A 145 -17.28 11.42 7.49
C PHE A 145 -17.45 10.57 8.75
N ARG A 146 -17.17 11.15 9.93
CA ARG A 146 -17.28 10.44 11.21
C ARG A 146 -18.73 10.09 11.56
N SER A 147 -19.71 10.74 10.95
CA SER A 147 -21.12 10.37 11.13
C SER A 147 -21.47 9.06 10.41
N ARG A 148 -20.83 8.78 9.27
CA ARG A 148 -21.09 7.62 8.39
C ARG A 148 -20.16 6.45 8.63
N TYR A 149 -18.89 6.72 8.93
CA TYR A 149 -17.84 5.72 8.98
C TYR A 149 -17.26 5.55 10.38
N ASP A 150 -16.98 4.29 10.74
CA ASP A 150 -16.02 3.94 11.78
C ASP A 150 -14.67 3.63 11.13
N CYS A 151 -13.57 4.08 11.75
CA CYS A 151 -12.21 3.84 11.24
C CYS A 151 -11.42 2.88 12.13
N CYS A 152 -10.67 1.99 11.49
CA CYS A 152 -9.58 1.23 12.11
C CYS A 152 -8.24 1.70 11.54
N PHE A 153 -7.41 2.30 12.38
CA PHE A 153 -6.11 2.85 11.97
C PHE A 153 -4.98 1.84 12.25
N LEU A 154 -4.29 1.43 11.21
CA LEU A 154 -3.10 0.59 11.25
C LEU A 154 -1.89 1.44 10.86
N TRP A 155 -0.89 1.51 11.72
CA TRP A 155 0.35 2.23 11.44
C TRP A 155 1.50 1.24 11.30
N VAL A 156 2.05 1.13 10.09
CA VAL A 156 3.28 0.38 9.84
C VAL A 156 4.47 1.25 10.22
N ASP A 157 5.15 0.85 11.31
CA ASP A 157 6.26 1.57 11.92
C ASP A 157 7.57 0.79 11.67
N VAL A 158 8.64 1.51 11.40
CA VAL A 158 9.99 0.95 11.19
C VAL A 158 10.96 1.91 11.86
N SER A 159 11.94 1.38 12.60
CA SER A 159 13.02 2.20 13.16
C SER A 159 13.65 3.09 12.09
N MET A 160 13.76 4.39 12.36
CA MET A 160 14.27 5.37 11.38
C MET A 160 15.67 5.03 10.85
N THR A 161 16.55 4.48 11.70
CA THR A 161 17.90 4.08 11.29
C THR A 161 17.87 2.96 10.25
N VAL A 162 16.98 1.99 10.43
CA VAL A 162 16.78 0.88 9.47
C VAL A 162 16.08 1.39 8.22
N LEU A 163 15.06 2.24 8.39
CA LEU A 163 14.26 2.79 7.30
C LEU A 163 15.10 3.66 6.36
N HIS A 164 16.01 4.50 6.87
CA HIS A 164 16.91 5.32 6.05
C HIS A 164 17.79 4.45 5.14
N SER A 165 18.38 3.37 5.67
CA SER A 165 19.17 2.43 4.84
C SER A 165 18.32 1.79 3.75
N PHE A 166 17.06 1.45 4.06
CA PHE A 166 16.16 0.86 3.09
C PHE A 166 15.71 1.86 2.01
N ILE A 167 15.42 3.11 2.40
CA ILE A 167 15.08 4.21 1.49
C ILE A 167 16.22 4.44 0.52
N SER A 168 17.45 4.56 1.01
CA SER A 168 18.64 4.78 0.17
C SER A 168 18.79 3.69 -0.89
N LYS A 169 18.77 2.42 -0.48
CA LYS A 169 18.82 1.27 -1.40
C LYS A 169 17.62 1.20 -2.35
N ARG A 170 16.47 1.74 -1.95
CA ARG A 170 15.28 1.78 -2.81
C ARG A 170 15.47 2.79 -3.92
N VAL A 171 16.03 3.97 -3.62
CA VAL A 171 16.36 4.96 -4.64
C VAL A 171 17.35 4.38 -5.65
N ASP A 172 18.37 3.65 -5.18
CA ASP A 172 19.30 2.95 -6.08
C ASP A 172 18.56 2.02 -7.06
N ARG A 173 17.66 1.17 -6.55
CA ARG A 173 16.84 0.29 -7.40
C ARG A 173 15.90 1.05 -8.34
N MET A 174 15.41 2.22 -7.94
CA MET A 174 14.56 3.05 -8.81
C MET A 174 15.39 3.62 -9.97
N VAL A 175 16.63 4.05 -9.72
CA VAL A 175 17.57 4.48 -10.75
C VAL A 175 17.88 3.32 -11.71
N GLU A 176 18.21 2.15 -11.19
CA GLU A 176 18.43 0.93 -11.98
C GLU A 176 17.20 0.54 -12.83
N ALA A 177 15.99 0.83 -12.34
CA ALA A 177 14.73 0.57 -13.05
C ALA A 177 14.39 1.62 -14.11
N GLY A 178 15.20 2.67 -14.29
CA GLY A 178 14.97 3.71 -15.31
C GLY A 178 14.33 5.00 -14.78
N MET A 179 14.41 5.29 -13.48
CA MET A 179 13.91 6.57 -12.91
C MET A 179 14.47 7.79 -13.67
N VAL A 180 15.74 7.79 -14.03
CA VAL A 180 16.38 8.95 -14.70
C VAL A 180 15.71 9.21 -16.05
N ASP A 181 15.50 8.17 -16.85
CA ASP A 181 14.83 8.29 -18.16
C ASP A 181 13.36 8.68 -18.02
N GLU A 182 12.69 8.13 -17.00
CA GLU A 182 11.30 8.48 -16.68
C GLU A 182 11.15 9.96 -16.35
N VAL A 183 12.02 10.52 -15.50
CA VAL A 183 11.98 11.95 -15.17
C VAL A 183 12.43 12.80 -16.37
N ARG A 184 13.44 12.36 -17.13
CA ARG A 184 13.90 13.06 -18.34
C ARG A 184 12.75 13.26 -19.34
N SER A 185 11.84 12.28 -19.46
CA SER A 185 10.70 12.35 -20.38
C SER A 185 9.74 13.53 -20.14
N ILE A 186 9.74 14.10 -18.93
CA ILE A 186 8.88 15.25 -18.56
C ILE A 186 9.67 16.54 -18.30
N PHE A 187 10.99 16.50 -18.45
CA PHE A 187 11.84 17.65 -18.19
C PHE A 187 11.55 18.76 -19.20
N ASP A 188 11.30 19.96 -18.69
CA ASP A 188 11.14 21.17 -19.48
C ASP A 188 11.77 22.33 -18.70
N PRO A 189 12.85 22.94 -19.21
CA PRO A 189 13.58 23.99 -18.48
C PRO A 189 12.73 25.23 -18.18
N ASN A 190 11.59 25.40 -18.85
CA ASN A 190 10.66 26.53 -18.71
C ASN A 190 9.38 26.19 -17.93
N ALA A 191 9.20 24.93 -17.51
CA ALA A 191 8.01 24.52 -16.77
C ALA A 191 8.02 24.99 -15.31
N ASP A 192 6.84 25.06 -14.71
CA ASP A 192 6.66 25.33 -13.28
C ASP A 192 6.74 24.02 -12.47
N TYR A 193 7.83 23.87 -11.72
CA TYR A 193 8.08 22.70 -10.86
C TYR A 193 7.41 22.80 -9.48
N SER A 194 6.68 23.88 -9.20
CA SER A 194 5.94 24.06 -7.95
C SER A 194 4.54 23.44 -7.95
N ARG A 195 4.10 22.85 -9.08
CA ARG A 195 2.73 22.37 -9.31
C ARG A 195 2.65 20.94 -9.82
N GLY A 196 1.47 20.35 -9.65
CA GLY A 196 1.14 19.01 -10.16
C GLY A 196 2.15 17.92 -9.77
N ILE A 197 2.45 17.03 -10.72
CA ILE A 197 3.36 15.90 -10.52
C ILE A 197 4.83 16.33 -10.40
N ARG A 198 5.21 17.51 -10.91
CA ARG A 198 6.61 17.99 -10.94
C ARG A 198 7.18 18.28 -9.56
N ARG A 199 6.33 18.29 -8.54
CA ARG A 199 6.71 18.39 -7.12
C ARG A 199 7.22 17.08 -6.53
N ALA A 200 7.13 15.97 -7.25
CA ALA A 200 7.58 14.68 -6.75
C ALA A 200 9.08 14.70 -6.49
N ILE A 201 9.49 14.19 -5.31
CA ILE A 201 10.91 13.97 -4.99
C ILE A 201 11.51 13.07 -6.06
N GLY A 202 12.61 13.51 -6.66
CA GLY A 202 13.19 12.96 -7.88
C GLY A 202 13.15 13.95 -9.02
N VAL A 203 12.07 14.74 -9.17
CA VAL A 203 11.91 15.62 -10.32
C VAL A 203 12.73 16.91 -10.17
N PRO A 204 12.60 17.71 -9.08
CA PRO A 204 13.44 18.90 -8.91
C PRO A 204 14.92 18.59 -8.75
N GLU A 205 15.27 17.45 -8.14
CA GLU A 205 16.65 17.07 -7.86
C GLU A 205 17.47 16.82 -9.13
N PHE A 206 16.84 16.32 -10.21
CA PHE A 206 17.51 16.13 -11.49
C PHE A 206 17.59 17.38 -12.37
N ASP A 207 16.97 18.52 -12.00
CA ASP A 207 16.92 19.73 -12.85
C ASP A 207 18.33 20.19 -13.27
N ARG A 208 19.27 20.29 -12.31
CA ARG A 208 20.65 20.70 -12.59
C ARG A 208 21.37 19.74 -13.54
N TYR A 209 21.14 18.44 -13.37
CA TYR A 209 21.72 17.39 -14.20
C TYR A 209 21.21 17.49 -15.64
N PHE A 210 19.89 17.58 -15.86
CA PHE A 210 19.32 17.69 -17.22
C PHE A 210 19.66 18.99 -17.93
N ARG A 211 19.78 20.12 -17.20
CA ARG A 211 20.28 21.37 -17.78
C ARG A 211 21.72 21.21 -18.26
N ALA A 212 22.59 20.57 -17.49
CA ALA A 212 23.95 20.31 -17.91
C ALA A 212 24.01 19.41 -19.16
N GLU A 213 23.19 18.37 -19.25
CA GLU A 213 23.10 17.51 -20.46
C GLU A 213 22.74 18.32 -21.73
N THR A 214 21.93 19.37 -21.61
CA THR A 214 21.43 20.14 -22.77
C THR A 214 22.46 21.15 -23.31
N PHE A 215 23.38 21.65 -22.46
CA PHE A 215 24.25 22.79 -22.78
C PHE A 215 25.75 22.44 -22.83
N SER A 216 26.15 21.18 -22.63
CA SER A 216 27.57 20.77 -22.59
C SER A 216 28.03 20.21 -23.94
N ASP A 217 29.29 20.48 -24.31
CA ASP A 217 30.00 19.71 -25.34
C ASP A 217 30.26 18.27 -24.83
N ASP A 218 30.35 17.29 -25.73
CA ASP A 218 30.47 15.84 -25.45
C ASP A 218 31.67 15.43 -24.54
N ASP A 219 32.55 16.36 -24.16
CA ASP A 219 33.84 16.11 -23.49
C ASP A 219 33.83 16.28 -21.95
N ASP A 220 32.67 16.58 -21.33
CA ASP A 220 32.54 16.79 -19.86
C ASP A 220 31.81 15.64 -19.13
N GLN A 221 32.17 14.41 -19.49
CA GLN A 221 31.54 13.19 -18.95
C GLN A 221 31.73 13.04 -17.43
N GLU A 222 32.84 13.54 -16.88
CA GLU A 222 33.11 13.51 -15.43
C GLU A 222 32.15 14.43 -14.66
N ASN A 223 31.87 15.63 -15.16
CA ASN A 223 30.93 16.54 -14.52
C ASN A 223 29.49 16.04 -14.62
N HIS A 224 29.08 15.43 -15.74
CA HIS A 224 27.76 14.80 -15.86
C HIS A 224 27.56 13.68 -14.86
N ALA A 225 28.55 12.79 -14.72
CA ALA A 225 28.51 11.71 -13.74
C ALA A 225 28.42 12.25 -12.31
N ARG A 226 29.21 13.28 -11.98
CA ARG A 226 29.16 13.94 -10.67
C ARG A 226 27.81 14.58 -10.38
N LEU A 227 27.21 15.29 -11.35
CA LEU A 227 25.89 15.91 -11.19
C LEU A 227 24.78 14.88 -11.02
N LEU A 228 24.87 13.75 -11.73
CA LEU A 228 23.93 12.64 -11.56
C LEU A 228 24.02 12.05 -10.14
N GLU A 229 25.25 11.82 -9.65
CA GLU A 229 25.47 11.31 -8.30
C GLU A 229 24.94 12.29 -7.23
N GLU A 230 25.19 13.60 -7.40
CA GLU A 230 24.64 14.64 -6.53
C GLU A 230 23.11 14.64 -6.50
N ALA A 231 22.46 14.51 -7.66
CA ALA A 231 21.02 14.44 -7.76
C ALA A 231 20.47 13.18 -7.06
N ILE A 232 21.07 12.02 -7.29
CA ILE A 232 20.66 10.75 -6.63
C ILE A 232 20.82 10.86 -5.12
N GLN A 233 21.91 11.46 -4.63
CA GLN A 233 22.13 11.67 -3.20
C GLN A 233 21.09 12.64 -2.60
N ALA A 234 20.78 13.73 -3.28
CA ALA A 234 19.73 14.66 -2.85
C ALA A 234 18.34 13.97 -2.76
N ILE A 235 18.01 13.07 -3.71
CA ILE A 235 16.76 12.28 -3.68
C ILE A 235 16.73 11.39 -2.44
N LYS A 236 17.84 10.73 -2.10
CA LYS A 236 17.95 9.89 -0.90
C LYS A 236 17.69 10.72 0.36
N ASP A 237 18.35 11.86 0.47
CA ASP A 237 18.26 12.75 1.64
C ASP A 237 16.86 13.34 1.80
N ASN A 238 16.28 13.88 0.72
CA ASN A 238 14.92 14.44 0.72
C ASN A 238 13.86 13.37 1.02
N THR A 239 14.05 12.14 0.54
CA THR A 239 13.14 11.02 0.85
C THR A 239 13.23 10.61 2.32
N CYS A 240 14.43 10.65 2.93
CA CYS A 240 14.59 10.39 4.36
C CYS A 240 13.95 11.51 5.20
N GLU A 241 14.12 12.76 4.80
CA GLU A 241 13.47 13.89 5.48
C GLU A 241 11.94 13.80 5.39
N LEU A 242 11.40 13.41 4.22
CA LEU A 242 9.98 13.13 4.07
C LEU A 242 9.51 12.04 5.04
N ALA A 243 10.27 10.96 5.20
CA ALA A 243 9.94 9.89 6.14
C ALA A 243 9.90 10.39 7.60
N CYS A 244 10.86 11.22 8.01
CA CYS A 244 10.87 11.88 9.32
C CYS A 244 9.62 12.74 9.54
N ARG A 245 9.31 13.64 8.59
CA ARG A 245 8.13 14.52 8.65
C ARG A 245 6.83 13.74 8.71
N GLN A 246 6.73 12.64 7.97
CA GLN A 246 5.57 11.74 8.01
C GLN A 246 5.42 11.08 9.38
N LEU A 247 6.52 10.62 9.99
CA LEU A 247 6.51 10.03 11.32
C LEU A 247 6.06 11.03 12.39
N GLU A 248 6.60 12.25 12.38
CA GLU A 248 6.18 13.34 13.27
C GLU A 248 4.68 13.62 13.15
N LYS A 249 4.16 13.65 11.91
CA LYS A 249 2.74 13.85 11.66
C LYS A 249 1.88 12.71 12.22
N ILE A 250 2.33 11.45 12.13
CA ILE A 250 1.63 10.31 12.73
C ILE A 250 1.62 10.43 14.26
N TYR A 251 2.74 10.81 14.88
CA TYR A 251 2.78 11.07 16.32
C TYR A 251 1.82 12.18 16.73
N ARG A 252 1.71 13.27 15.96
CA ARG A 252 0.71 14.31 16.20
C ARG A 252 -0.72 13.76 16.15
N LEU A 253 -1.06 12.97 15.13
CA LEU A 253 -2.40 12.37 15.00
C LEU A 253 -2.72 11.43 16.19
N ARG A 254 -1.75 10.62 16.61
CA ARG A 254 -1.92 9.72 17.75
C ARG A 254 -2.02 10.46 19.09
N ASN A 255 -1.10 11.38 19.37
CA ASN A 255 -0.90 11.95 20.71
C ASN A 255 -1.74 13.20 20.94
N VAL A 256 -1.87 14.08 19.93
CA VAL A 256 -2.60 15.34 20.04
C VAL A 256 -4.06 15.15 19.67
N LYS A 257 -4.33 14.55 18.50
CA LYS A 257 -5.71 14.28 18.04
C LYS A 257 -6.34 13.04 18.70
N ARG A 258 -5.57 12.29 19.49
CA ARG A 258 -6.00 11.07 20.22
C ARG A 258 -6.59 10.00 19.31
N TRP A 259 -6.12 9.90 18.07
CA TRP A 259 -6.54 8.82 17.18
C TRP A 259 -6.07 7.48 17.75
N LYS A 260 -6.98 6.50 17.81
CA LYS A 260 -6.68 5.14 18.26
C LYS A 260 -5.95 4.38 17.14
N VAL A 261 -4.64 4.60 17.06
CA VAL A 261 -3.76 4.00 16.06
C VAL A 261 -3.12 2.73 16.59
N HIS A 262 -3.27 1.62 15.86
CA HIS A 262 -2.63 0.36 16.13
C HIS A 262 -1.24 0.32 15.47
N ARG A 263 -0.18 0.47 16.26
CA ARG A 263 1.20 0.40 15.77
C ARG A 263 1.59 -1.05 15.45
N LEU A 264 2.19 -1.25 14.29
CA LEU A 264 2.72 -2.50 13.76
C LEU A 264 4.21 -2.31 13.52
N ASP A 265 5.05 -2.85 14.40
CA ASP A 265 6.49 -2.68 14.31
C ASP A 265 7.08 -3.67 13.30
N ALA A 266 7.38 -3.17 12.10
CA ALA A 266 7.94 -3.95 11.01
C ALA A 266 9.48 -3.95 11.01
N THR A 267 10.15 -3.39 12.02
CA THR A 267 11.62 -3.25 12.04
C THR A 267 12.35 -4.57 11.81
N ASP A 268 11.91 -5.66 12.46
CA ASP A 268 12.51 -7.00 12.32
C ASP A 268 12.39 -7.57 10.88
N VAL A 269 11.36 -7.16 10.14
CA VAL A 269 11.20 -7.56 8.74
C VAL A 269 12.28 -6.92 7.87
N PHE A 270 12.65 -5.68 8.16
CA PHE A 270 13.61 -4.90 7.38
C PHE A 270 15.06 -5.21 7.72
N THR A 271 15.34 -5.80 8.89
CA THR A 271 16.68 -6.24 9.27
C THR A 271 17.04 -7.62 8.70
N LYS A 272 16.03 -8.44 8.36
CA LYS A 272 16.19 -9.79 7.80
C LYS A 272 16.24 -9.77 6.27
N ARG A 273 16.64 -10.91 5.67
CA ARG A 273 16.73 -11.09 4.21
C ARG A 273 16.10 -12.38 3.74
N GLY A 274 15.65 -12.41 2.49
CA GLY A 274 15.10 -13.60 1.84
C GLY A 274 13.98 -14.24 2.65
N LYS A 275 14.06 -15.57 2.83
CA LYS A 275 13.04 -16.36 3.53
C LYS A 275 12.78 -15.88 4.97
N GLU A 276 13.81 -15.45 5.69
CA GLU A 276 13.67 -14.97 7.07
C GLU A 276 12.85 -13.67 7.14
N ALA A 277 13.00 -12.79 6.14
CA ALA A 277 12.20 -11.57 6.06
C ALA A 277 10.73 -11.90 5.75
N ASP A 278 10.47 -12.88 4.89
CA ASP A 278 9.11 -13.34 4.61
C ASP A 278 8.46 -14.00 5.83
N GLU A 279 9.18 -14.83 6.57
CA GLU A 279 8.69 -15.42 7.82
C GLU A 279 8.40 -14.36 8.88
N ALA A 280 9.28 -13.35 9.01
CA ALA A 280 9.06 -12.22 9.90
C ALA A 280 7.82 -11.40 9.48
N TRP A 281 7.61 -11.21 8.18
CA TRP A 281 6.43 -10.53 7.65
C TRP A 281 5.15 -11.32 7.93
N GLU A 282 5.13 -12.63 7.69
CA GLU A 282 3.96 -13.47 7.97
C GLU A 282 3.61 -13.46 9.47
N LYS A 283 4.62 -13.47 10.34
CA LYS A 283 4.42 -13.32 11.79
C LYS A 283 3.84 -11.95 12.14
N LEU A 284 4.33 -10.88 11.53
CA LEU A 284 3.80 -9.52 11.72
C LEU A 284 2.33 -9.44 11.25
N LEU A 285 2.00 -10.04 10.10
CA LEU A 285 0.68 -10.00 9.48
C LEU A 285 -0.45 -10.58 10.35
N ALA A 286 -0.15 -11.51 11.26
CA ALA A 286 -1.16 -12.07 12.16
C ALA A 286 -1.86 -10.98 13.02
N VAL A 287 -1.11 -9.95 13.42
CA VAL A 287 -1.61 -8.85 14.27
C VAL A 287 -2.66 -7.98 13.56
N PRO A 288 -2.38 -7.35 12.40
CA PRO A 288 -3.38 -6.54 11.70
C PRO A 288 -4.58 -7.36 11.24
N ILE A 289 -4.41 -8.63 10.86
CA ILE A 289 -5.53 -9.52 10.50
C ILE A 289 -6.49 -9.65 11.68
N MET A 290 -5.98 -9.97 12.88
CA MET A 290 -6.79 -10.08 14.09
C MET A 290 -7.49 -8.75 14.44
N ILE A 291 -6.78 -7.63 14.32
CA ILE A 291 -7.34 -6.31 14.60
C ILE A 291 -8.50 -6.00 13.65
N VAL A 292 -8.31 -6.21 12.35
CA VAL A 292 -9.34 -5.98 11.33
C VAL A 292 -10.51 -6.94 11.52
N GLN A 293 -10.28 -8.22 11.80
CA GLN A 293 -11.35 -9.18 12.11
C GLN A 293 -12.21 -8.71 13.28
N ARG A 294 -11.59 -8.32 14.40
CA ARG A 294 -12.32 -7.82 15.58
C ARG A 294 -13.10 -6.54 15.26
N PHE A 295 -12.52 -5.66 14.46
CA PHE A 295 -13.14 -4.41 14.03
C PHE A 295 -14.37 -4.63 13.13
N LEU A 296 -14.32 -5.60 12.21
CA LEU A 296 -15.42 -5.91 11.30
C LEU A 296 -16.57 -6.65 11.99
N TYR A 297 -16.24 -7.61 12.85
CA TYR A 297 -17.23 -8.54 13.41
C TYR A 297 -17.61 -8.26 14.87
N ASN A 298 -17.08 -7.20 15.49
CA ASN A 298 -17.31 -6.85 16.90
C ASN A 298 -17.09 -8.02 17.88
N VAL A 299 -16.16 -8.93 17.55
CA VAL A 299 -15.85 -10.08 18.40
C VAL A 299 -15.05 -9.58 19.61
N GLY A 300 -15.68 -9.60 20.79
CA GLY A 300 -15.00 -9.34 22.06
C GLY A 300 -13.91 -10.38 22.33
N PRO A 301 -12.95 -10.10 23.24
CA PRO A 301 -12.00 -11.13 23.64
C PRO A 301 -12.78 -12.28 24.28
N GLU A 302 -12.87 -13.43 23.60
CA GLU A 302 -13.34 -14.65 24.26
C GLU A 302 -12.38 -14.95 25.40
N VAL A 303 -12.81 -14.65 26.62
CA VAL A 303 -12.22 -15.18 27.82
C VAL A 303 -12.49 -16.68 27.77
N TYR A 304 -11.47 -17.46 27.43
CA TYR A 304 -11.46 -18.91 27.56
C TYR A 304 -11.55 -19.24 29.06
N ASN A 305 -12.75 -19.13 29.63
CA ASN A 305 -13.04 -19.68 30.95
C ASN A 305 -13.13 -21.19 30.77
N GLY A 306 -12.00 -21.87 31.00
CA GLY A 306 -11.96 -23.30 31.15
C GLY A 306 -12.96 -23.72 32.22
N THR A 307 -14.05 -24.35 31.80
CA THR A 307 -15.08 -24.90 32.67
C THR A 307 -14.43 -26.01 33.51
N ARG A 308 -13.97 -25.67 34.71
CA ARG A 308 -13.73 -26.66 35.77
C ARG A 308 -15.10 -27.27 36.09
N LYS A 309 -15.39 -28.44 35.49
CA LYS A 309 -16.44 -29.33 35.98
C LYS A 309 -16.07 -29.72 37.41
N THR A 310 -16.78 -29.14 38.38
CA THR A 310 -16.84 -29.67 39.74
C THR A 310 -17.73 -30.91 39.71
N SER A 311 -17.12 -32.08 39.63
CA SER A 311 -17.79 -33.34 39.94
C SER A 311 -17.72 -33.54 41.45
N ARG A 312 -18.90 -33.51 42.10
CA ARG A 312 -19.09 -34.12 43.42
C ARG A 312 -18.97 -35.63 43.24
N GLU A 313 -18.13 -36.28 44.04
CA GLU A 313 -18.37 -37.64 44.51
C GLU A 313 -17.58 -37.88 45.80
N ALA A 314 -18.29 -38.38 46.81
CA ALA A 314 -17.77 -38.78 48.10
C ALA A 314 -17.47 -40.28 48.06
N GLY A 315 -16.36 -40.71 48.68
CA GLY A 315 -16.09 -42.14 48.87
C GLY A 315 -14.67 -42.45 49.34
N MET A 316 -14.58 -42.89 50.59
CA MET A 316 -13.51 -43.57 51.32
C MET A 316 -12.38 -44.27 50.52
N GLY A 317 -11.16 -44.29 51.09
CA GLY A 317 -10.21 -45.38 50.84
C GLY A 317 -8.72 -45.07 51.06
N LEU A 318 -8.16 -45.70 52.09
CA LEU A 318 -6.75 -45.84 52.48
C LEU A 318 -5.74 -46.15 51.35
N GLY A 319 -4.48 -45.70 51.52
CA GLY A 319 -3.31 -46.57 51.26
C GLY A 319 -2.27 -46.14 50.20
N LYS A 320 -1.08 -45.78 50.71
CA LYS A 320 0.30 -46.11 50.28
C LYS A 320 0.82 -45.77 48.86
N GLU A 321 2.02 -45.17 48.90
CA GLU A 321 3.24 -45.38 48.08
C GLU A 321 3.15 -45.44 46.54
N GLY A 322 3.94 -44.57 45.88
CA GLY A 322 4.19 -44.66 44.44
C GLY A 322 5.33 -43.74 43.97
N ARG A 323 6.50 -44.34 43.71
CA ARG A 323 7.67 -43.76 43.03
C ARG A 323 7.44 -43.63 41.52
N GLN A 324 8.16 -42.68 40.93
CA GLN A 324 8.77 -42.67 39.58
C GLN A 324 7.97 -42.94 38.30
N ALA A 325 8.09 -41.96 37.40
CA ALA A 325 8.49 -42.06 35.98
C ALA A 325 7.64 -42.87 34.97
N ASN A 326 7.09 -42.13 33.99
CA ASN A 326 7.07 -42.42 32.55
C ASN A 326 6.43 -41.20 31.87
N GLN A 327 7.06 -40.44 30.97
CA GLN A 327 7.58 -40.76 29.63
C GLN A 327 6.53 -41.38 28.69
N HIS A 328 6.21 -40.63 27.63
CA HIS A 328 5.47 -40.97 26.41
C HIS A 328 4.00 -41.42 26.52
N VAL A 329 3.09 -40.50 26.14
CA VAL A 329 2.02 -40.80 25.17
C VAL A 329 1.80 -39.56 24.28
N THR A 330 2.40 -39.60 23.09
CA THR A 330 1.91 -38.89 21.91
C THR A 330 0.87 -39.78 21.26
N ASP A 331 -0.39 -39.34 21.17
CA ASP A 331 -1.14 -39.29 19.91
C ASP A 331 -2.64 -39.10 20.12
N ALA A 332 -3.22 -38.45 19.10
CA ALA A 332 -4.62 -38.46 18.71
C ALA A 332 -5.60 -37.73 19.64
N LEU A 333 -5.93 -36.49 19.26
CA LEU A 333 -7.28 -36.05 18.91
C LEU A 333 -7.29 -34.53 18.75
N THR A 334 -7.24 -34.04 17.50
CA THR A 334 -8.06 -32.92 17.00
C THR A 334 -7.80 -32.81 15.49
N VAL A 335 -8.49 -33.64 14.72
CA VAL A 335 -8.90 -33.33 13.35
C VAL A 335 -10.42 -33.31 13.38
N HIS A 336 -11.00 -32.12 13.28
CA HIS A 336 -12.21 -31.80 12.51
C HIS A 336 -12.75 -30.44 12.94
N LEU A 337 -12.31 -29.39 12.23
CA LEU A 337 -13.12 -28.26 11.73
C LEU A 337 -12.19 -27.14 11.21
N LEU A 338 -11.29 -27.48 10.29
CA LEU A 338 -10.67 -26.52 9.38
C LEU A 338 -10.48 -27.23 8.04
N GLN A 339 -11.43 -27.07 7.12
CA GLN A 339 -11.17 -27.24 5.71
C GLN A 339 -10.94 -25.84 5.11
N PRO A 340 -9.72 -25.52 4.62
CA PRO A 340 -9.53 -24.40 3.72
C PRO A 340 -9.98 -24.83 2.29
N PRO A 341 -10.70 -23.99 1.52
CA PRO A 341 -10.88 -24.29 0.12
C PRO A 341 -9.55 -24.09 -0.63
N ALA A 342 -9.12 -25.19 -1.26
CA ALA A 342 -8.21 -25.30 -2.40
C ALA A 342 -6.85 -24.60 -2.32
N THR A 343 -5.84 -25.43 -2.03
CA THR A 343 -4.44 -25.27 -2.39
C THR A 343 -4.29 -24.91 -3.87
N ILE A 344 -4.06 -23.63 -4.17
CA ILE A 344 -3.36 -23.24 -5.41
C ILE A 344 -1.87 -23.36 -5.09
N LEU A 345 -1.20 -24.31 -5.74
CA LEU A 345 0.25 -24.44 -5.77
C LEU A 345 0.86 -23.11 -6.22
N PHE A 346 1.48 -22.39 -5.28
CA PHE A 346 2.23 -21.16 -5.56
C PHE A 346 3.72 -21.50 -5.71
N ASN A 347 4.24 -21.33 -6.93
CA ASN A 347 5.66 -21.07 -7.14
C ASN A 347 5.96 -19.68 -6.56
N ARG A 348 6.55 -19.64 -5.36
CA ARG A 348 7.10 -18.42 -4.76
C ARG A 348 8.45 -18.10 -5.42
N CYS A 349 8.47 -17.10 -6.31
CA CYS A 349 9.67 -16.30 -6.55
C CYS A 349 9.35 -14.86 -6.14
N PHE A 350 9.59 -14.52 -4.87
CA PHE A 350 10.05 -13.18 -4.52
C PHE A 350 11.57 -13.23 -4.65
N THR A 351 12.07 -13.17 -5.88
CA THR A 351 13.48 -12.90 -6.14
C THR A 351 13.68 -11.40 -6.01
N VAL A 352 14.57 -11.03 -5.10
CA VAL A 352 15.49 -9.92 -5.35
C VAL A 352 16.12 -10.21 -6.73
N SER A 353 15.64 -9.55 -7.78
CA SER A 353 16.26 -9.66 -9.10
C SER A 353 17.62 -8.99 -9.05
N MET A 354 18.67 -9.81 -8.90
CA MET A 354 20.04 -9.44 -9.27
C MET A 354 20.21 -9.71 -10.77
N PRO A 355 20.85 -8.81 -11.53
CA PRO A 355 21.23 -9.13 -12.90
C PRO A 355 22.36 -10.16 -12.89
N VAL A 356 22.19 -11.22 -13.69
CA VAL A 356 23.24 -12.16 -14.05
C VAL A 356 24.26 -11.42 -14.94
N PRO A 357 25.59 -11.54 -14.72
CA PRO A 357 26.56 -10.93 -15.61
C PRO A 357 26.45 -11.58 -17.01
N MET A 358 26.17 -10.78 -18.02
CA MET A 358 26.25 -11.22 -19.42
C MET A 358 27.71 -11.59 -19.75
N PRO A 359 27.97 -12.72 -20.43
CA PRO A 359 29.31 -13.04 -20.87
C PRO A 359 29.75 -12.04 -21.95
N MET A 360 30.95 -11.50 -21.81
CA MET A 360 31.62 -10.72 -22.86
C MET A 360 31.63 -11.53 -24.17
N PRO A 361 31.41 -10.89 -25.33
CA PRO A 361 31.66 -11.57 -26.60
C PRO A 361 33.17 -11.86 -26.72
N MET A 362 33.50 -13.16 -26.82
CA MET A 362 34.84 -13.60 -27.17
C MET A 362 35.22 -12.98 -28.53
N LEU A 363 36.33 -12.23 -28.51
CA LEU A 363 37.09 -11.86 -29.69
C LEU A 363 37.38 -13.12 -30.52
N VAL A 364 36.80 -13.20 -31.71
CA VAL A 364 37.19 -14.17 -32.73
C VAL A 364 38.57 -13.76 -33.25
N PRO A 365 39.58 -14.63 -33.25
CA PRO A 365 40.88 -14.30 -33.80
C PRO A 365 40.78 -14.24 -35.33
N VAL A 366 41.11 -13.08 -35.90
CA VAL A 366 41.36 -12.93 -37.34
C VAL A 366 42.67 -13.65 -37.65
N SER A 367 42.55 -14.85 -38.23
CA SER A 367 43.67 -15.57 -38.82
C SER A 367 43.98 -14.98 -40.20
N MET A 368 45.21 -14.49 -40.34
CA MET A 368 45.84 -14.20 -41.62
C MET A 368 46.21 -15.49 -42.35
N ALA A 369 45.85 -15.57 -43.64
CA ALA A 369 46.74 -15.90 -44.78
C ALA A 369 45.98 -16.64 -45.90
N SER A 370 45.85 -16.00 -47.05
CA SER A 370 46.60 -16.42 -48.26
C SER A 370 46.14 -15.68 -49.51
N SER A 371 47.15 -15.07 -50.13
CA SER A 371 47.27 -14.65 -51.52
C SER A 371 46.36 -15.35 -52.52
N MET A 372 45.62 -14.57 -53.31
CA MET A 372 45.32 -14.93 -54.69
C MET A 372 45.36 -13.67 -55.57
N THR A 373 46.40 -13.64 -56.39
CA THR A 373 46.68 -12.66 -57.44
C THR A 373 45.82 -12.94 -58.67
N ILE A 374 45.71 -11.93 -59.55
CA ILE A 374 45.32 -11.95 -60.98
C ILE A 374 43.78 -12.03 -61.20
N ILE A 375 43.08 -11.19 -61.97
CA ILE A 375 43.33 -10.56 -63.28
C ILE A 375 42.51 -9.26 -63.41
N ILE A 376 43.19 -8.15 -63.73
CA ILE A 376 42.58 -6.93 -64.27
C ILE A 376 42.30 -7.16 -65.76
N ARG A 377 41.03 -7.17 -66.16
CA ARG A 377 40.62 -6.97 -67.56
C ARG A 377 39.90 -5.62 -67.67
N GLY A 378 40.66 -4.62 -68.08
CA GLY A 378 40.10 -3.37 -68.59
C GLY A 378 39.37 -3.63 -69.91
N ARG A 379 38.18 -3.05 -70.07
CA ARG A 379 37.54 -2.89 -71.37
C ARG A 379 37.09 -1.44 -71.54
N ARG A 380 37.69 -0.83 -72.56
CA ARG A 380 37.38 0.47 -73.17
C ARG A 380 36.02 0.44 -73.88
N GLY A 381 35.48 1.65 -74.10
CA GLY A 381 34.48 2.00 -75.12
C GLY A 381 33.18 2.46 -74.46
N GLY A 382 32.82 3.75 -74.47
CA GLY A 382 32.46 4.58 -75.63
C GLY A 382 30.93 4.73 -75.59
N ARG A 383 30.32 5.91 -75.66
CA ARG A 383 30.62 7.14 -76.41
C ARG A 383 30.23 8.37 -75.61
#